data_AF-A0A0L0V531-F1
#
_entry.id   AF-A0A0L0V531-F1
#
_cell.length_a   1.000
_cell.length_b   1.000
_cell.length_c   1.000
_cell.angle_alpha   90.00
_cell.angle_beta   90.00
_cell.angle_gamma   90.00
#
_symmetry.space_group_name_H-M   'P 1'
#
loop_
_entity.id
_entity.type
_entity.pdbx_description
1 polymer ?
#
loop_
_entity_poly.entity_id
_entity_poly.type
_entity_poly.pdbx_seq_one_letter_code
_entity_poly.pdbx_strand_id
1 'polypeptide(L)'
;MSGAGPGVCAVAGKQVLIWLTTPSRPLLQSFKPGKAIIHSDPNQDEIRKLDCGFLVQQANEVIAKLDAQVQVEPITIKAAQVLKSGDVVFFSKNCAQQTCLMENKHQWTKEVHKHLEATPSSFMIIAHGIPKGFNPES
;
A
#
# COMPACT_ATOMS: atom_id res chain seq x y z
N MET A 1 -6.62 38.76 -4.31
CA MET A 1 -7.78 38.86 -5.23
C MET A 1 -7.44 38.06 -6.48
N SER A 2 -7.98 36.85 -6.64
CA SER A 2 -7.96 36.15 -7.93
C SER A 2 -9.20 35.26 -7.97
N GLY A 3 -10.18 35.69 -8.76
CA GLY A 3 -11.48 35.05 -8.89
C GLY A 3 -11.41 33.88 -9.85
N ALA A 4 -11.85 32.70 -9.40
CA ALA A 4 -12.19 31.60 -10.27
C ALA A 4 -13.69 31.72 -10.60
N GLY A 5 -14.01 32.09 -11.84
CA GLY A 5 -15.39 32.10 -12.34
C GLY A 5 -15.96 30.67 -12.45
N PRO A 6 -17.28 30.47 -12.33
CA PRO A 6 -17.89 29.16 -12.36
C PRO A 6 -17.98 28.61 -13.79
N GLY A 7 -17.40 27.43 -14.03
CA GLY A 7 -17.67 26.62 -15.20
C GLY A 7 -19.02 25.94 -15.06
N VAL A 8 -19.93 26.19 -15.99
CA VAL A 8 -21.27 25.59 -16.05
C VAL A 8 -21.24 24.30 -16.88
N CYS A 9 -21.61 23.18 -16.26
CA CYS A 9 -22.02 21.96 -16.99
C CYS A 9 -23.54 21.80 -16.81
N ALA A 10 -24.29 21.91 -17.90
CA ALA A 10 -25.74 21.75 -17.90
C ALA A 10 -26.12 20.31 -18.26
N VAL A 11 -26.94 19.67 -17.42
CA VAL A 11 -27.80 18.54 -17.80
C VAL A 11 -29.20 18.81 -17.22
N ALA A 12 -30.21 18.46 -18.00
CA ALA A 12 -31.60 18.88 -17.95
C ALA A 12 -32.28 18.86 -16.56
N GLY A 13 -32.96 19.97 -16.26
CA GLY A 13 -34.31 19.95 -15.68
C GLY A 13 -34.45 19.49 -14.22
N LYS A 14 -33.89 20.25 -13.27
CA LYS A 14 -34.48 20.62 -11.97
C LYS A 14 -33.40 21.30 -11.11
N GLN A 15 -33.55 22.61 -10.90
CA GLN A 15 -32.63 23.42 -10.11
C GLN A 15 -32.84 23.12 -8.61
N VAL A 16 -32.13 22.13 -8.08
CA VAL A 16 -31.93 21.99 -6.63
C VAL A 16 -30.58 22.65 -6.33
N LEU A 17 -30.63 23.82 -5.70
CA LEU A 17 -29.45 24.61 -5.36
C LEU A 17 -28.74 23.98 -4.16
N ILE A 18 -27.99 22.90 -4.39
CA ILE A 18 -27.09 22.34 -3.39
C ILE A 18 -25.81 23.17 -3.47
N TRP A 19 -25.54 23.97 -2.43
CA TRP A 19 -24.22 24.59 -2.25
C TRP A 19 -23.21 23.45 -2.01
N LEU A 20 -22.67 22.88 -3.09
CA LEU A 20 -21.60 21.90 -3.04
C LEU A 20 -20.33 22.64 -2.62
N THR A 21 -20.15 22.79 -1.31
CA THR A 21 -18.88 23.21 -0.75
C THR A 21 -17.82 22.21 -1.22
N THR A 22 -16.75 22.73 -1.82
CA THR A 22 -15.63 21.87 -2.23
C THR A 22 -15.15 21.09 -1.01
N PRO A 23 -15.17 19.74 -1.05
CA PRO A 23 -14.77 18.93 0.09
C PRO A 23 -13.34 19.27 0.50
N SER A 24 -13.09 19.28 1.80
CA SER A 24 -11.78 19.61 2.34
C SER A 24 -10.72 18.63 1.84
N ARG A 25 -9.47 19.10 1.64
CA ARG A 25 -8.37 18.22 1.21
C ARG A 25 -8.19 16.98 2.09
N PRO A 26 -8.30 17.05 3.43
CA PRO A 26 -8.21 15.86 4.28
C PRO A 26 -9.30 14.83 3.97
N LEU A 27 -10.53 15.30 3.70
CA LEU A 27 -11.63 14.43 3.30
C LEU A 27 -11.36 13.77 1.95
N LEU A 28 -10.83 14.49 0.96
CA LEU A 28 -10.46 13.89 -0.32
C LEU A 28 -9.30 12.88 -0.21
N GLN A 29 -8.37 13.10 0.72
CA GLN A 29 -7.25 12.20 0.96
C GLN A 29 -7.67 10.88 1.61
N SER A 30 -8.70 10.86 2.46
CA SER A 30 -9.19 9.61 3.07
C SER A 30 -9.78 8.63 2.05
N PHE A 31 -10.23 9.12 0.90
CA PHE A 31 -10.73 8.30 -0.21
C PHE A 31 -9.64 7.80 -1.16
N LYS A 32 -8.39 8.25 -1.00
CA LYS A 32 -7.30 7.75 -1.85
C LYS A 32 -6.98 6.30 -1.45
N PRO A 33 -6.96 5.37 -2.43
CA PRO A 33 -6.46 4.03 -2.18
C PRO A 33 -5.04 4.07 -1.64
N GLY A 34 -4.77 3.21 -0.67
CA GLY A 34 -3.41 3.01 -0.18
C GLY A 34 -2.57 2.26 -1.22
N LYS A 35 -1.27 2.56 -1.30
CA LYS A 35 -0.34 1.94 -2.26
C LYS A 35 0.85 1.33 -1.54
N ALA A 36 0.92 0.01 -1.48
CA ALA A 36 2.08 -0.72 -0.97
C ALA A 36 2.97 -1.15 -2.14
N ILE A 37 4.19 -0.61 -2.22
CA ILE A 37 5.15 -0.96 -3.27
C ILE A 37 6.10 -2.00 -2.69
N ILE A 38 6.11 -3.18 -3.29
CA ILE A 38 6.96 -4.31 -2.91
C ILE A 38 8.01 -4.50 -3.99
N HIS A 39 9.27 -4.53 -3.58
CA HIS A 39 10.38 -4.72 -4.50
C HIS A 39 10.43 -6.15 -4.99
N SER A 40 10.85 -6.32 -6.23
CA SER A 40 11.16 -7.63 -6.80
C SER A 40 12.65 -7.77 -7.06
N ASP A 41 13.15 -9.00 -7.11
CA ASP A 41 14.50 -9.26 -7.61
C ASP A 41 14.62 -8.75 -9.07
N PRO A 42 15.50 -7.77 -9.35
CA PRO A 42 15.64 -7.18 -10.68
C PRO A 42 16.18 -8.15 -11.74
N ASN A 43 16.76 -9.28 -11.33
CA ASN A 43 17.27 -10.30 -12.23
C ASN A 43 16.19 -11.31 -12.66
N GLN A 44 14.98 -11.21 -12.10
CA GLN A 44 13.91 -12.19 -12.29
C GLN A 44 12.72 -11.56 -13.03
N ASP A 45 12.52 -11.96 -14.29
CA ASP A 45 11.43 -11.47 -15.13
C ASP A 45 10.08 -12.18 -14.89
N GLU A 46 10.04 -13.21 -14.04
CA GLU A 46 8.83 -14.01 -13.80
C GLU A 46 7.64 -13.14 -13.34
N ILE A 47 7.89 -12.19 -12.43
CA ILE A 47 6.85 -11.30 -11.88
C ILE A 47 6.21 -10.44 -12.98
N ARG A 48 7.00 -10.01 -13.97
CA ARG A 48 6.54 -9.15 -15.08
C ARG A 48 5.60 -9.88 -16.04
N LYS A 49 5.60 -11.21 -16.01
CA LYS A 49 4.74 -12.06 -16.83
C LYS A 49 3.49 -12.53 -16.08
N LEU A 50 3.40 -12.27 -14.77
CA LEU A 50 2.25 -12.69 -13.97
C LEU A 50 1.03 -11.83 -14.26
N ASP A 51 -0.12 -12.49 -14.18
CA ASP A 51 -1.40 -11.80 -14.19
C ASP A 51 -1.61 -11.01 -12.88
N CYS A 52 -2.11 -9.78 -13.00
CA CYS A 52 -2.38 -8.94 -11.83
C CYS A 52 -3.51 -9.51 -10.96
N GLY A 53 -4.48 -10.20 -11.55
CA GLY A 53 -5.55 -10.89 -10.82
C GLY A 53 -5.00 -12.03 -9.96
N PHE A 54 -4.05 -12.80 -10.47
CA PHE A 54 -3.34 -13.82 -9.70
C PHE A 54 -2.63 -13.23 -8.47
N LEU A 55 -1.92 -12.12 -8.63
CA LEU A 55 -1.24 -11.43 -7.51
C LEU A 55 -2.22 -10.94 -6.45
N VAL A 56 -3.39 -10.41 -6.87
CA VAL A 56 -4.44 -9.97 -5.94
C VAL A 56 -5.03 -11.15 -5.18
N GLN A 57 -5.31 -12.26 -5.87
CA GLN A 57 -5.86 -13.46 -5.25
C GLN A 57 -4.88 -14.02 -4.20
N GLN A 58 -3.63 -14.28 -4.60
CA GLN A 58 -2.59 -14.80 -3.70
C GLN A 58 -2.38 -13.87 -2.50
N ALA A 59 -2.33 -12.56 -2.71
CA ALA A 59 -2.18 -11.61 -1.62
C ALA A 59 -3.34 -11.68 -0.62
N ASN A 60 -4.58 -11.69 -1.10
CA ASN A 60 -5.74 -11.78 -0.22
C ASN A 60 -5.80 -13.12 0.53
N GLU A 61 -5.43 -14.23 -0.11
CA GLU A 61 -5.35 -15.54 0.55
C GLU A 61 -4.31 -15.57 1.68
N VAL A 62 -3.12 -15.02 1.44
CA VAL A 62 -2.06 -14.93 2.46
C VAL A 62 -2.47 -13.98 3.60
N ILE A 63 -2.98 -12.79 3.27
CA ILE A 63 -3.42 -11.80 4.27
C ILE A 63 -4.55 -12.35 5.14
N ALA A 64 -5.47 -13.12 4.57
CA ALA A 64 -6.55 -13.77 5.31
C ALA A 64 -6.02 -14.81 6.32
N LYS A 65 -4.96 -15.56 5.97
CA LYS A 65 -4.32 -16.52 6.89
C LYS A 65 -3.64 -15.83 8.08
N LEU A 66 -3.21 -14.58 7.90
CA LEU A 66 -2.59 -13.78 8.96
C LEU A 66 -3.61 -13.09 9.88
N ASP A 67 -4.91 -13.22 9.59
CA ASP A 67 -6.01 -12.52 10.30
C ASP A 67 -5.73 -11.02 10.47
N ALA A 68 -5.16 -10.38 9.44
CA ALA A 68 -4.74 -9.00 9.52
C ALA A 68 -5.95 -8.05 9.38
N GLN A 69 -6.16 -7.21 10.40
CA GLN A 69 -7.31 -6.31 10.49
C GLN A 69 -6.89 -4.90 10.91
N VAL A 70 -7.59 -3.88 10.38
CA VAL A 70 -7.45 -2.48 10.80
C VAL A 70 -8.82 -1.99 11.24
N GLN A 71 -8.95 -1.56 12.50
CA GLN A 71 -10.25 -1.10 13.05
C GLN A 71 -11.38 -2.12 12.86
N VAL A 72 -11.10 -3.41 13.06
CA VAL A 72 -12.05 -4.54 12.90
C VAL A 72 -12.44 -4.79 11.42
N GLU A 73 -11.88 -4.05 10.46
CA GLU A 73 -12.04 -4.34 9.03
C GLU A 73 -10.86 -5.19 8.54
N PRO A 74 -11.11 -6.35 7.90
CA PRO A 74 -10.05 -7.15 7.32
C PRO A 74 -9.32 -6.37 6.22
N ILE A 75 -8.00 -6.51 6.18
CA ILE A 75 -7.20 -5.90 5.12
C ILE A 75 -7.50 -6.61 3.80
N THR A 76 -7.80 -5.85 2.75
CA THR A 76 -8.08 -6.41 1.43
C THR A 76 -7.31 -5.66 0.35
N ILE A 77 -6.63 -6.40 -0.50
CA ILE A 77 -6.04 -5.90 -1.74
C ILE A 77 -7.14 -5.82 -2.81
N LYS A 78 -7.33 -4.62 -3.38
CA LYS A 78 -8.33 -4.34 -4.41
C LYS A 78 -7.79 -4.47 -5.82
N ALA A 79 -6.50 -4.19 -6.00
CA ALA A 79 -5.82 -4.30 -7.27
C ALA A 79 -4.32 -4.50 -7.05
N ALA A 80 -3.65 -5.01 -8.09
CA ALA A 80 -2.21 -5.04 -8.18
C ALA A 80 -1.78 -4.44 -9.53
N GLN A 81 -0.58 -3.89 -9.57
CA GLN A 81 0.07 -3.42 -10.79
C GLN A 81 1.54 -3.81 -10.75
N VAL A 82 2.03 -4.43 -11.83
CA VAL A 82 3.47 -4.68 -12.00
C VAL A 82 4.09 -3.49 -12.74
N LEU A 83 5.15 -2.91 -12.17
CA LEU A 83 5.89 -1.81 -12.74
C LEU A 83 6.89 -2.30 -13.81
N LYS A 84 7.36 -1.38 -14.65
CA LYS A 84 8.40 -1.69 -15.65
C LYS A 84 9.69 -2.19 -15.01
N SER A 85 9.98 -1.77 -13.77
CA SER A 85 11.11 -2.22 -12.95
C SER A 85 10.99 -3.67 -12.46
N GLY A 86 9.78 -4.24 -12.48
CA GLY A 86 9.47 -5.54 -11.86
C GLY A 86 8.75 -5.42 -10.51
N ASP A 87 8.88 -4.27 -9.84
CA ASP A 87 8.22 -4.03 -8.54
C ASP A 87 6.70 -4.16 -8.68
N VAL A 88 6.04 -4.55 -7.59
CA VAL A 88 4.58 -4.72 -7.56
C VAL A 88 3.96 -3.68 -6.63
N VAL A 89 2.97 -2.96 -7.15
CA VAL A 89 2.15 -2.03 -6.39
C VAL A 89 0.83 -2.73 -6.04
N PHE A 90 0.58 -2.92 -4.76
CA PHE A 90 -0.69 -3.40 -4.24
C PHE A 90 -1.55 -2.24 -3.75
N PHE A 91 -2.81 -2.21 -4.19
CA PHE A 91 -3.77 -1.18 -3.83
C PHE A 91 -4.69 -1.66 -2.72
N SER A 92 -4.69 -0.97 -1.58
CA SER A 92 -5.59 -1.23 -0.46
C SER A 92 -6.70 -0.16 -0.40
N LYS A 93 -7.70 -0.39 0.46
CA LYS A 93 -8.85 0.53 0.59
C LYS A 93 -8.44 1.95 1.00
N ASN A 94 -7.48 2.07 1.91
CA ASN A 94 -7.07 3.35 2.50
C ASN A 94 -5.62 3.31 3.01
N CYS A 95 -5.12 4.47 3.43
CA CYS A 95 -3.76 4.64 3.95
C CYS A 95 -3.50 3.80 5.22
N ALA A 96 -4.49 3.61 6.10
CA ALA A 96 -4.30 2.83 7.32
C ALA A 96 -4.02 1.35 7.03
N GLN A 97 -4.76 0.75 6.08
CA GLN A 97 -4.46 -0.59 5.58
C GLN A 97 -3.10 -0.67 4.90
N GLN A 98 -2.71 0.35 4.12
CA GLN A 98 -1.37 0.42 3.54
C GLN A 98 -0.28 0.41 4.61
N THR A 99 -0.41 1.21 5.68
CA THR A 99 0.59 1.26 6.75
C THR A 99 0.77 -0.12 7.38
N CYS A 100 -0.33 -0.78 7.74
CA CYS A 100 -0.28 -2.12 8.33
C CYS A 100 0.33 -3.15 7.36
N LEU A 101 0.01 -3.09 6.07
CA LEU A 101 0.62 -3.94 5.03
C LEU A 101 2.13 -3.74 4.94
N MET A 102 2.60 -2.49 5.00
CA MET A 102 4.02 -2.17 4.88
C MET A 102 4.82 -2.55 6.12
N GLU A 103 4.26 -2.39 7.31
CA GLU A 103 4.87 -2.82 8.59
C GLU A 103 5.07 -4.35 8.61
N ASN A 104 4.08 -5.08 8.10
CA ASN A 104 4.09 -6.55 8.10
C ASN A 104 4.56 -7.15 6.77
N LYS A 105 5.15 -6.36 5.86
CA LYS A 105 5.54 -6.83 4.51
C LYS A 105 6.40 -8.09 4.53
N HIS A 106 7.26 -8.22 5.53
CA HIS A 106 8.14 -9.36 5.73
C HIS A 106 7.42 -10.69 6.00
N GLN A 107 6.16 -10.65 6.46
CA GLN A 107 5.36 -11.83 6.77
C GLN A 107 4.59 -12.34 5.56
N TRP A 108 4.09 -11.45 4.69
CA TRP A 108 3.17 -11.86 3.63
C TRP A 108 3.77 -11.87 2.23
N THR A 109 4.72 -11.00 1.90
CA THR A 109 5.12 -10.81 0.49
C THR A 109 5.81 -12.03 -0.10
N LYS A 110 6.61 -12.76 0.68
CA LYS A 110 7.29 -13.99 0.23
C LYS A 110 6.32 -15.13 -0.02
N GLU A 111 5.21 -15.18 0.72
CA GLU A 111 4.16 -16.18 0.50
C GLU A 111 3.29 -15.86 -0.73
N VAL A 112 3.19 -14.58 -1.09
CA VAL A 112 2.53 -14.17 -2.34
C VAL A 112 3.33 -14.59 -3.55
N HIS A 113 4.64 -14.33 -3.55
CA HIS A 113 5.53 -14.78 -4.62
C HIS A 113 7.00 -14.84 -4.18
N LYS A 114 7.71 -15.89 -4.60
CA LYS A 114 9.12 -16.15 -4.23
C LYS A 114 10.10 -15.02 -4.55
N HIS A 115 9.82 -14.25 -5.62
CA HIS A 115 10.69 -13.17 -6.09
C HIS A 115 10.28 -11.78 -5.56
N LEU A 116 9.29 -11.70 -4.67
CA LEU A 116 8.99 -10.46 -3.97
C LEU A 116 9.90 -10.32 -2.75
N GLU A 117 10.73 -9.30 -2.78
CA GLU A 117 11.62 -8.94 -1.70
C GLU A 117 10.88 -8.08 -0.66
N ALA A 118 10.64 -8.68 0.50
CA ALA A 118 10.59 -7.91 1.72
C ALA A 118 11.97 -7.96 2.36
N THR A 119 12.77 -6.92 2.14
CA THR A 119 13.84 -6.62 3.08
C THR A 119 13.17 -6.45 4.45
N PRO A 120 13.60 -7.19 5.49
CA PRO A 120 13.16 -6.93 6.85
C PRO A 120 13.33 -5.45 7.14
N SER A 121 12.43 -4.85 7.91
CA SER A 121 12.67 -3.50 8.42
C SER A 121 13.92 -3.56 9.29
N SER A 122 15.06 -3.15 8.73
CA SER A 122 16.29 -2.93 9.47
C SER A 122 16.06 -1.73 10.38
N PHE A 123 15.39 -1.93 11.51
CA PHE A 123 15.61 -1.02 12.62
C PHE A 123 17.10 -1.10 12.91
N MET A 124 17.83 -0.02 12.61
CA MET A 124 19.18 0.11 13.12
C MET A 124 19.05 0.06 14.64
N ILE A 125 19.46 -1.05 15.26
CA ILE A 125 19.77 -1.03 16.68
C ILE A 125 20.98 -0.11 16.79
N ILE A 126 20.74 1.16 17.08
CA ILE A 126 21.81 2.04 17.54
C ILE A 126 22.15 1.54 18.93
N ALA A 127 23.06 0.58 19.03
CA ALA A 127 23.64 0.17 20.28
C ALA A 127 24.47 1.36 20.80
N HIS A 128 23.83 2.25 21.56
CA HIS A 128 24.49 3.42 22.17
C HIS A 128 25.53 3.05 23.24
N GLY A 129 25.86 1.77 23.40
CA GLY A 129 26.95 1.31 24.24
C GLY A 129 27.28 -0.15 23.96
N ILE A 130 28.37 -0.40 23.23
CA ILE A 130 29.09 -1.66 23.37
C ILE A 130 29.82 -1.56 24.73
N PRO A 131 29.51 -2.42 25.72
CA PRO A 131 30.25 -2.44 26.97
C PRO A 131 31.73 -2.71 26.67
N LYS A 132 32.65 -2.02 27.36
CA LYS A 132 34.12 -2.14 27.19
C LYS A 132 34.69 -3.56 27.38
N GLY A 133 33.85 -4.59 27.61
CA GLY A 133 34.24 -5.99 27.79
C GLY A 133 33.49 -6.98 26.90
N PHE A 134 32.82 -6.53 25.82
CA PHE A 134 32.20 -7.48 24.89
C PHE A 134 33.27 -8.22 24.08
N ASN A 135 33.45 -9.52 24.34
CA ASN A 135 34.21 -10.44 23.49
C ASN A 135 33.24 -11.45 22.87
N PRO A 136 33.02 -11.43 21.55
CA PRO A 136 32.11 -12.36 20.88
C PRO A 136 32.62 -13.81 20.82
N GLU A 137 33.87 -14.07 21.20
CA GLU A 137 34.49 -15.40 21.18
C GLU A 137 34.88 -15.92 22.57
N SER A 138 34.22 -15.45 23.64
CA SER A 138 34.42 -15.98 24.99
C SER A 138 33.35 -16.98 25.41
#